data_AF-A0A9Q3IZA4-F1
#
_entry.id   AF-A0A9Q3IZA4-F1
#
_cell.length_a   1.000
_cell.length_b   1.000
_cell.length_c   1.000
_cell.angle_alpha   90.00
_cell.angle_beta   90.00
_cell.angle_gamma   90.00
#
_symmetry.space_group_name_H-M   'P 1'
#
loop_
_entity.id
_entity.type
_entity.pdbx_description
1 polymer ?
#
loop_
_entity_poly.entity_id
_entity_poly.type
_entity_poly.pdbx_seq_one_letter_code
_entity_poly.pdbx_strand_id
1 'polypeptide(L)'
;MDLPPLSLHDFLKEKWDEEEEPEEIETVLKVVPPSYHQYLDVFSWVKEEKLPPHCICDHHIELEGLLPPEAISHFQILKEAFTTAPILSHFNPSPPTILETDDSDYALGAVLS
;
A
#
# COMPACT_ATOMS: atom_id res chain seq x y z
N MET A 1 -24.62 10.07 -39.55
CA MET A 1 -25.06 10.92 -38.43
C MET A 1 -23.91 10.87 -37.44
N ASP A 2 -23.09 11.92 -37.41
CA ASP A 2 -21.97 11.97 -36.47
C ASP A 2 -22.56 12.20 -35.08
N LEU A 3 -22.32 11.25 -34.18
CA LEU A 3 -22.67 11.40 -32.77
C LEU A 3 -21.86 12.59 -32.20
N PRO A 4 -22.48 13.48 -31.40
CA PRO A 4 -21.74 14.53 -30.74
C PRO A 4 -20.67 13.90 -29.83
N PRO A 5 -19.50 14.55 -29.64
CA PRO A 5 -18.50 14.05 -28.71
C PRO A 5 -19.14 13.91 -27.33
N LEU A 6 -18.94 12.74 -26.71
CA LEU A 6 -19.41 12.44 -25.36
C LEU A 6 -18.98 13.56 -24.41
N SER A 7 -19.87 13.96 -23.50
CA SER A 7 -19.49 14.93 -22.47
C SER A 7 -18.39 14.31 -21.60
N LEU A 8 -17.48 15.13 -21.05
CA LEU A 8 -16.39 14.65 -20.21
C LEU A 8 -16.89 13.78 -19.04
N HIS A 9 -18.07 14.12 -18.52
CA HIS A 9 -18.76 13.35 -17.49
C HIS A 9 -19.24 11.98 -18.01
N ASP A 10 -19.79 11.93 -19.23
CA ASP A 10 -20.20 10.66 -19.85
C ASP A 10 -18.99 9.81 -20.26
N PHE A 11 -17.89 10.44 -20.68
CA PHE A 11 -16.60 9.79 -20.97
C PHE A 11 -16.01 9.15 -19.70
N LEU A 12 -16.11 9.82 -18.56
CA LEU A 12 -15.65 9.25 -17.29
C LEU A 12 -16.55 8.14 -16.80
N LYS A 13 -17.87 8.28 -16.90
CA LYS A 13 -18.79 7.18 -16.58
C LYS A 13 -18.58 5.94 -17.46
N GLU A 14 -18.09 6.10 -18.68
CA GLU A 14 -17.73 4.97 -19.55
C GLU A 14 -16.37 4.36 -19.17
N LYS A 15 -15.43 5.19 -18.69
CA LYS A 15 -14.05 4.80 -18.35
C LYS A 15 -13.87 4.30 -16.92
N TRP A 16 -14.76 4.69 -16.02
CA TRP A 16 -14.81 4.27 -14.62
C TRP A 16 -15.94 3.26 -14.42
N ASP A 17 -15.68 2.30 -13.54
CA ASP A 17 -16.61 1.22 -13.24
C ASP A 17 -17.87 1.82 -12.56
N GLU A 18 -19.05 1.19 -12.73
CA GLU A 18 -20.33 1.65 -12.14
C GLU A 18 -20.32 1.69 -10.60
N GLU A 19 -19.25 1.21 -9.96
CA GLU A 19 -19.03 1.20 -8.51
C GLU A 19 -18.48 2.53 -7.97
N GLU A 20 -18.07 3.47 -8.83
CA GLU A 20 -17.56 4.79 -8.42
C GLU A 20 -18.70 5.78 -8.15
N GLU A 21 -18.66 6.46 -7.00
CA GLU A 21 -19.71 7.41 -6.59
C GLU A 21 -19.65 8.70 -7.46
N PRO A 22 -20.79 9.19 -8.00
CA PRO A 22 -20.80 10.30 -8.94
C PRO A 22 -20.29 11.63 -8.35
N GLU A 23 -20.33 11.80 -7.03
CA GLU A 23 -19.78 12.98 -6.33
C GLU A 23 -18.24 13.00 -6.37
N GLU A 24 -17.59 11.82 -6.35
CA GLU A 24 -16.13 11.68 -6.47
C GLU A 24 -15.68 12.00 -7.90
N ILE A 25 -16.46 11.54 -8.89
CA ILE A 25 -16.21 11.86 -10.29
C ILE A 25 -16.25 13.37 -10.54
N GLU A 26 -17.24 14.05 -9.98
CA GLU A 26 -17.40 15.50 -10.13
C GLU A 26 -16.29 16.28 -9.41
N THR A 27 -15.81 15.81 -8.25
CA THR A 27 -14.72 16.46 -7.52
C THR A 27 -13.39 16.32 -8.26
N VAL A 28 -13.05 15.14 -8.76
CA VAL A 28 -11.83 14.94 -9.58
C VAL A 28 -11.88 15.84 -10.82
N LEU A 29 -13.03 15.95 -11.50
CA LEU A 29 -13.19 16.82 -12.66
C LEU A 29 -12.98 18.31 -12.37
N LYS A 30 -13.33 18.77 -11.17
CA LYS A 30 -13.15 20.16 -10.75
C LYS A 30 -11.70 20.47 -10.38
N VAL A 31 -10.99 19.49 -9.80
CA VAL A 31 -9.63 19.66 -9.28
C VAL A 31 -8.58 19.44 -10.38
N VAL A 32 -8.80 18.48 -11.28
CA VAL A 32 -7.83 18.12 -12.32
C VAL A 32 -7.93 19.08 -13.51
N PRO A 33 -6.84 19.79 -13.87
CA PRO A 33 -6.85 20.70 -15.01
C PRO A 33 -7.10 19.97 -16.35
N PRO A 34 -7.74 20.64 -17.34
CA PRO A 34 -8.08 20.01 -18.62
C PRO A 34 -6.91 19.35 -19.37
N SER A 35 -5.69 19.87 -19.22
CA SER A 35 -4.48 19.29 -19.83
C SER A 35 -4.14 17.88 -19.31
N TYR A 36 -4.67 17.51 -18.15
CA TYR A 36 -4.43 16.21 -17.51
C TYR A 36 -5.63 15.27 -17.62
N HIS A 37 -6.70 15.66 -18.35
CA HIS A 37 -7.90 14.84 -18.47
C HIS A 37 -7.66 13.48 -19.16
N GLN A 38 -6.55 13.34 -19.89
CA GLN A 38 -6.10 12.06 -20.46
C GLN A 38 -5.66 11.01 -19.41
N TYR A 39 -5.41 11.44 -18.16
CA TYR A 39 -4.96 10.61 -17.04
C TYR A 39 -6.00 10.50 -15.92
N LEU A 40 -7.27 10.84 -16.20
CA LEU A 40 -8.31 10.81 -15.16
C LEU A 40 -8.50 9.40 -14.59
N ASP A 41 -8.19 8.37 -15.35
CA ASP A 41 -8.21 6.98 -14.90
C ASP A 41 -7.21 6.68 -13.78
N VAL A 42 -6.14 7.47 -13.61
CA VAL A 42 -5.19 7.36 -12.50
C VAL A 42 -5.83 7.70 -11.15
N PHE A 43 -6.87 8.55 -11.15
CA PHE A 43 -7.56 8.98 -9.93
C PHE A 43 -8.74 8.04 -9.58
N SER A 44 -8.86 6.88 -10.23
CA SER A 44 -9.83 5.84 -9.85
C SER A 44 -9.31 5.10 -8.63
N TRP A 45 -10.04 5.16 -7.53
CA TRP A 45 -9.74 4.32 -6.38
C TRP A 45 -9.85 2.83 -6.75
N VAL A 46 -10.85 2.48 -7.58
CA VAL A 46 -11.08 1.09 -8.03
C VAL A 46 -9.94 0.55 -8.91
N LYS A 47 -9.25 1.41 -9.67
CA LYS A 47 -8.07 0.99 -10.47
C LYS A 47 -6.78 1.01 -9.66
N GLU A 48 -6.70 1.82 -8.61
CA GLU A 48 -5.56 1.84 -7.70
C GLU A 48 -5.43 0.53 -6.92
N GLU A 49 -6.54 -0.08 -6.51
CA GLU A 49 -6.54 -1.41 -5.86
C GLU A 49 -6.15 -2.56 -6.81
N LYS A 50 -6.28 -2.36 -8.13
CA LYS A 50 -5.89 -3.36 -9.12
C LYS A 50 -4.39 -3.24 -9.36
N LEU A 51 -3.63 -4.21 -8.86
CA LEU A 51 -2.19 -4.30 -9.10
C LEU A 51 -1.91 -4.12 -10.60
N PRO A 52 -0.91 -3.28 -10.96
CA PRO A 52 -0.51 -3.14 -12.35
C PRO A 52 -0.20 -4.53 -12.92
N PRO A 53 -0.53 -4.78 -14.20
CA PRO A 53 -0.30 -6.08 -14.81
C PRO A 53 1.17 -6.44 -14.67
N HIS A 54 1.41 -7.67 -14.21
CA HIS A 54 2.75 -8.13 -13.90
C HIS A 54 3.71 -7.82 -15.05
N CYS A 55 4.78 -7.09 -14.76
CA CYS A 55 5.73 -6.62 -15.77
C CYS A 55 7.01 -7.46 -15.76
N ILE A 56 7.78 -7.41 -16.85
CA ILE A 56 9.06 -8.14 -16.97
C ILE A 56 10.10 -7.74 -15.92
N CYS A 57 9.90 -6.59 -15.26
CA CYS A 57 10.74 -6.07 -14.19
C CYS A 57 10.14 -6.30 -12.79
N ASP A 58 9.02 -7.00 -12.67
CA ASP A 58 8.57 -7.45 -11.37
C ASP A 58 9.61 -8.41 -10.82
N HIS A 59 10.22 -8.00 -9.72
CA HIS A 59 11.03 -8.90 -8.93
C HIS A 59 10.08 -9.93 -8.31
N HIS A 60 9.93 -11.06 -9.01
CA HIS A 60 9.30 -12.24 -8.46
C HIS A 60 10.10 -12.63 -7.22
N ILE A 61 9.62 -12.23 -6.03
CA ILE A 61 10.08 -12.80 -4.78
C ILE A 61 9.44 -14.18 -4.73
N GLU A 62 10.12 -15.10 -5.40
CA GLU A 62 9.81 -16.50 -5.34
C GLU A 62 9.95 -16.90 -3.87
N LEU A 63 8.82 -17.11 -3.19
CA LEU A 63 8.80 -17.66 -1.84
C LEU A 63 9.18 -19.15 -1.96
N GLU A 64 10.42 -19.42 -2.32
CA GLU A 64 10.92 -20.78 -2.49
C GLU A 64 11.04 -21.48 -1.14
N GLY A 65 10.19 -22.48 -0.95
CA GLY A 65 10.45 -23.62 -0.08
C GLY A 65 10.38 -23.36 1.42
N LEU A 66 10.34 -24.48 2.16
CA LEU A 66 10.68 -24.46 3.57
C LEU A 66 12.10 -23.88 3.68
N LEU A 67 12.25 -22.80 4.46
CA LEU A 67 13.56 -22.26 4.84
C LEU A 67 14.50 -23.44 5.18
N PRO A 68 15.79 -23.39 4.78
CA PRO A 68 16.75 -24.42 5.19
C PRO A 68 16.62 -24.70 6.69
N PRO A 69 16.71 -25.97 7.15
CA PRO A 69 16.51 -26.28 8.56
C PRO A 69 17.37 -25.43 9.51
N GLU A 70 18.57 -25.05 9.06
CA GLU A 70 19.47 -24.13 9.75
C GLU A 70 18.88 -22.71 9.86
N ALA A 71 18.31 -22.15 8.79
CA ALA A 71 17.65 -20.85 8.81
C ALA A 71 16.42 -20.85 9.73
N ILE A 72 15.64 -21.93 9.74
CA ILE A 72 14.53 -22.10 10.71
C ILE A 72 15.08 -22.09 12.13
N SER A 73 16.13 -22.85 12.40
CA SER A 73 16.76 -22.92 13.73
C SER A 73 17.24 -21.54 14.20
N HIS A 74 17.99 -20.81 13.35
CA HIS A 74 18.45 -19.46 13.68
C HIS A 74 17.30 -18.48 13.89
N PHE A 75 16.23 -18.58 13.11
CA PHE A 75 15.05 -17.74 13.31
C PHE A 75 14.37 -18.02 14.66
N GLN A 76 14.29 -19.29 15.09
CA GLN A 76 13.77 -19.63 16.42
C GLN A 76 14.65 -19.07 17.54
N ILE A 77 15.97 -19.19 17.41
CA ILE A 77 16.93 -18.60 18.35
C ILE A 77 16.72 -17.10 18.45
N LEU A 78 16.50 -16.42 17.32
CA LEU A 78 16.30 -14.96 17.31
C LEU A 78 15.00 -14.56 18.01
N LYS A 79 13.91 -15.29 17.78
CA LYS A 79 12.64 -15.05 18.50
C LYS A 79 12.77 -15.27 20.00
N GLU A 80 13.48 -16.32 20.41
CA GLU A 80 13.74 -16.58 21.82
C GLU A 80 14.60 -15.46 22.41
N ALA A 81 15.65 -15.04 21.71
CA ALA A 81 16.51 -13.95 22.13
C ALA A 81 15.72 -12.64 22.33
N PHE A 82 14.86 -12.25 21.39
CA PHE A 82 14.02 -11.04 21.52
C PHE A 82 12.99 -11.11 22.64
N THR A 83 12.59 -12.31 23.08
CA THR A 83 11.54 -12.50 24.09
C THR A 83 12.10 -12.88 25.46
N THR A 84 13.43 -12.88 25.62
CA THR A 84 14.10 -13.25 26.87
C THR A 84 15.17 -12.24 27.27
N ALA A 85 15.58 -12.27 28.54
CA ALA A 85 16.69 -11.47 29.02
C ALA A 85 18.00 -11.90 28.33
N PRO A 86 18.92 -10.97 28.03
CA PRO A 86 18.91 -9.56 28.43
C PRO A 86 18.24 -8.61 27.44
N ILE A 87 17.78 -9.10 26.27
CA ILE A 87 17.23 -8.24 25.22
C ILE A 87 15.84 -7.75 25.60
N LEU A 88 14.97 -8.64 26.09
CA LEU A 88 13.75 -8.23 26.77
C LEU A 88 14.07 -7.84 28.21
N SER A 89 13.90 -6.57 28.53
CA SER A 89 14.15 -6.03 29.86
C SER A 89 12.90 -5.34 30.42
N HIS A 90 12.83 -5.25 31.74
CA HIS A 90 11.78 -4.48 32.39
C HIS A 90 11.99 -2.99 32.10
N PHE A 91 10.93 -2.33 31.65
CA PHE A 91 10.95 -0.89 31.42
C PHE A 91 11.31 -0.14 32.71
N ASN A 92 12.24 0.82 32.59
CA ASN A 92 12.63 1.73 33.66
C ASN A 92 12.40 3.18 33.19
N PRO A 93 11.44 3.92 33.78
CA PRO A 93 11.14 5.29 33.37
C PRO A 93 12.10 6.35 33.94
N SER A 94 13.07 5.96 34.78
CA SER A 94 14.03 6.90 35.36
C SER A 94 14.98 7.53 34.32
N PRO A 95 15.57 6.78 33.37
CA PRO A 95 16.29 7.36 32.24
C PRO A 95 15.33 7.91 31.15
N PRO A 96 15.81 8.80 30.27
CA PRO A 96 15.08 9.17 29.05
C PRO A 96 14.74 7.93 28.22
N THR A 97 13.50 7.86 27.75
CA THR A 97 12.98 6.76 26.94
C THR A 97 12.94 7.16 25.47
N ILE A 98 13.35 6.24 24.58
CA ILE A 98 13.26 6.42 23.13
C ILE A 98 12.16 5.48 22.60
N LEU A 99 11.24 6.04 21.82
CA LEU A 99 10.22 5.29 21.09
C LEU A 99 10.51 5.44 19.59
N GLU A 100 10.84 4.33 18.94
CA GLU A 100 11.00 4.25 17.49
C GLU A 100 9.74 3.63 16.90
N THR A 101 9.17 4.26 15.87
CA THR A 101 7.93 3.82 15.21
C THR A 101 8.12 3.81 13.70
N ASP A 102 7.53 2.82 13.04
CA ASP A 102 7.49 2.72 11.58
C ASP A 102 6.12 2.17 11.16
N ASP A 103 5.59 2.67 10.05
CA ASP A 103 4.30 2.25 9.51
C ASP A 103 4.33 1.99 8.01
N SER A 104 3.42 1.11 7.60
CA SER A 104 3.03 0.87 6.22
C SER A 104 1.52 1.05 6.10
N ASP A 105 1.01 1.02 4.88
CA ASP A 105 -0.43 1.14 4.61
C ASP A 105 -1.30 0.10 5.36
N TYR A 106 -0.70 -1.00 5.83
CA TYR A 106 -1.42 -2.11 6.48
C TYR A 106 -1.02 -2.40 7.93
N ALA A 107 0.12 -1.92 8.42
CA ALA A 107 0.64 -2.31 9.72
C ALA A 107 1.45 -1.19 10.40
N LEU A 108 1.36 -1.14 11.73
CA LEU A 108 2.11 -0.25 12.61
C LEU A 108 3.07 -1.07 13.47
N GLY A 109 4.33 -0.64 13.57
CA GLY A 109 5.36 -1.22 14.43
C GLY A 109 6.00 -0.18 15.36
N ALA A 110 6.38 -0.59 16.57
CA ALA A 110 7.08 0.27 17.52
C ALA A 110 8.05 -0.50 18.43
N VAL A 111 9.16 0.15 18.81
CA VAL A 111 10.16 -0.35 19.76
C VAL A 111 10.41 0.69 20.84
N LEU A 112 10.39 0.26 22.11
CA LEU A 112 10.68 1.08 23.28
C LEU A 112 12.04 0.66 23.86
N SER A 113 12.94 1.62 24.10
CA SER A 113 14.25 1.39 24.72
C SER A 113 14.63 2.46 25.74
#